data_AF-A0A8J2R498-F1
#
_entry.id   AF-A0A8J2R498-F1
#
_cell.length_a   1.000
_cell.length_b   1.000
_cell.length_c   1.000
_cell.angle_alpha   90.00
_cell.angle_beta   90.00
_cell.angle_gamma   90.00
#
_symmetry.space_group_name_H-M   'P 1'
#
loop_
_entity.id
_entity.type
_entity.pdbx_description
1 polymer ?
#
loop_
_entity_poly.entity_id
_entity_poly.type
_entity_poly.pdbx_seq_one_letter_code
_entity_poly.pdbx_strand_id
1 'polypeptide(L)'
;MTQLHIEEVYPKSITNPVLINFQNGYATDNFTTEQCFIYDNDEKETKTIATTLDGLVYAGEEETEDLGRTLILARNKSTGKVRVIESSYVDLKPVFKTNTDAAPLETSTLELSRKFGSKKQKQRMEQREKLKVNIETVTEQMQNVTQEITEDKVDLSSYNKTDSDDFYIPIINRQADKVEEVYDINNIFTEEQYEKIYSELEGKDYDNDLIPIIKSIVKNNLSQRMTVLAVYANYLLQLYITMMKEISKKSFTVCPHSVTLNRHILDNFLLTTNGKRTRPAPYKDKSLCYAMVMLLIINNCKFDLNSLCESIKITPNTAAMKVRVTGASVTTSGSKKVVQLKLPLNTKSSFRRRSAKF
;
A
#
# COMPACT_ATOMS: atom_id res chain seq x y z
N MET A 1 -14.93 19.71 -35.08
CA MET A 1 -15.50 18.64 -34.24
C MET A 1 -16.75 18.12 -34.96
N THR A 2 -16.79 16.84 -35.33
CA THR A 2 -17.98 16.23 -35.95
C THR A 2 -19.09 16.13 -34.90
N GLN A 3 -20.22 16.80 -35.13
CA GLN A 3 -21.42 16.65 -34.30
C GLN A 3 -21.87 15.18 -34.32
N LEU A 4 -22.04 14.60 -33.13
CA LEU A 4 -22.54 13.23 -32.98
C LEU A 4 -24.05 13.26 -33.17
N HIS A 5 -24.55 12.46 -34.12
CA HIS A 5 -25.97 12.31 -34.34
C HIS A 5 -26.42 10.94 -33.83
N ILE A 6 -27.36 10.94 -32.87
CA ILE A 6 -27.96 9.72 -32.34
C ILE A 6 -28.97 9.25 -33.39
N GLU A 7 -28.74 8.06 -33.93
CA GLU A 7 -29.59 7.49 -34.97
C GLU A 7 -30.72 6.66 -34.33
N GLU A 8 -30.39 5.82 -33.35
CA GLU A 8 -31.33 4.89 -32.73
C GLU A 8 -31.01 4.69 -31.24
N VAL A 9 -32.06 4.55 -30.43
CA VAL A 9 -32.01 4.22 -29.00
C VAL A 9 -32.72 2.87 -28.81
N TYR A 10 -31.98 1.88 -28.31
CA TYR A 10 -32.49 0.54 -28.02
C TYR A 10 -32.77 0.44 -26.52
N PRO A 11 -34.05 0.45 -26.09
CA PRO A 11 -34.41 0.28 -24.69
C PRO A 11 -34.22 -1.16 -24.23
N LYS A 12 -34.16 -1.36 -22.91
CA LYS A 12 -34.01 -2.67 -22.27
C LYS A 12 -35.13 -3.62 -22.71
N SER A 13 -34.78 -4.61 -23.53
CA SER A 13 -35.64 -5.70 -24.02
C SER A 13 -35.31 -7.05 -23.34
N ILE A 14 -35.91 -8.17 -23.78
CA ILE A 14 -35.61 -9.50 -23.22
C ILE A 14 -34.15 -9.92 -23.54
N THR A 15 -33.62 -9.49 -24.69
CA THR A 15 -32.26 -9.80 -25.17
C THR A 15 -31.44 -8.53 -25.28
N ASN A 16 -30.78 -8.14 -24.20
CA ASN A 16 -29.86 -6.99 -24.18
C ASN A 16 -28.43 -7.46 -23.91
N PRO A 17 -27.43 -6.67 -24.34
CA PRO A 17 -26.08 -6.86 -23.83
C PRO A 17 -26.04 -6.72 -22.31
N VAL A 18 -25.16 -7.49 -21.68
CA VAL A 18 -24.87 -7.39 -20.25
C VAL A 18 -23.37 -7.16 -20.08
N LEU A 19 -23.03 -6.15 -19.27
CA LEU A 19 -21.67 -5.86 -18.87
C LEU A 19 -21.34 -6.67 -17.62
N ILE A 20 -20.31 -7.48 -17.73
CA ILE A 20 -19.87 -8.39 -16.68
C ILE A 20 -18.56 -7.88 -16.10
N ASN A 21 -18.49 -7.77 -14.78
CA ASN A 21 -17.25 -7.51 -14.06
C ASN A 21 -16.92 -8.69 -13.13
N PHE A 22 -15.65 -9.08 -13.09
CA PHE A 22 -15.19 -10.21 -12.28
C PHE A 22 -14.54 -9.69 -11.00
N GLN A 23 -15.07 -10.06 -9.83
CA GLN A 23 -14.61 -9.51 -8.55
C GLN A 23 -13.11 -9.74 -8.25
N ASN A 24 -12.51 -10.79 -8.84
CA ASN A 24 -11.14 -11.21 -8.57
C ASN A 24 -10.27 -11.40 -9.82
N GLY A 25 -10.60 -10.77 -10.96
CA GLY A 25 -9.87 -11.00 -12.21
C GLY A 25 -9.92 -9.85 -13.20
N TYR A 26 -8.86 -9.72 -14.00
CA TYR A 26 -8.82 -8.86 -15.18
C TYR A 26 -8.69 -9.77 -16.41
N ALA A 27 -9.42 -9.45 -17.49
CA ALA A 27 -9.25 -10.15 -18.75
C ALA A 27 -7.79 -10.02 -19.23
N THR A 28 -7.15 -11.16 -19.49
CA THR A 28 -5.80 -11.22 -20.08
C THR A 28 -5.91 -11.52 -21.57
N ASP A 29 -4.82 -11.37 -22.34
CA ASP A 29 -4.82 -11.64 -23.78
C ASP A 29 -5.17 -13.11 -24.14
N ASN A 30 -5.14 -14.01 -23.15
CA ASN A 30 -5.52 -15.41 -23.26
C ASN A 30 -7.01 -15.67 -22.93
N PHE A 31 -7.81 -14.62 -22.67
CA PHE A 31 -9.23 -14.77 -22.38
C PHE A 31 -9.94 -15.39 -23.59
N THR A 32 -10.33 -16.64 -23.45
CA THR A 32 -11.17 -17.32 -24.44
C THR A 32 -12.62 -16.92 -24.25
N THR A 33 -13.33 -16.69 -25.34
CA THR A 33 -14.78 -16.52 -25.32
C THR A 33 -15.43 -17.84 -24.90
N GLU A 34 -15.64 -18.03 -23.60
CA GLU A 34 -16.44 -19.11 -23.06
C GLU A 34 -17.93 -18.74 -23.09
N GLN A 35 -18.80 -19.76 -23.11
CA GLN A 35 -20.24 -19.57 -23.09
C GLN A 35 -20.67 -19.08 -21.70
N CYS A 36 -21.33 -17.92 -21.66
CA CYS A 36 -22.03 -17.44 -20.47
C CYS A 36 -23.47 -17.97 -20.49
N PHE A 37 -23.92 -18.48 -19.36
CA PHE A 37 -25.30 -18.93 -19.15
C PHE A 37 -26.07 -17.84 -18.40
N ILE A 38 -27.26 -17.52 -18.89
CA ILE A 38 -28.20 -16.62 -18.24
C ILE A 38 -29.38 -17.49 -17.78
N TYR A 39 -29.69 -17.40 -16.49
CA TYR A 39 -30.81 -18.09 -15.86
C TYR A 39 -31.81 -17.04 -15.40
N ASP A 40 -33.05 -17.16 -15.83
CA ASP A 40 -34.14 -16.32 -15.33
C ASP A 40 -34.68 -16.96 -14.04
N ASN A 41 -34.76 -16.18 -12.95
CA ASN A 41 -35.36 -16.64 -11.71
C ASN A 41 -36.79 -16.08 -11.59
N ASP A 42 -37.77 -16.93 -11.91
CA ASP A 42 -39.19 -16.58 -11.93
C ASP A 42 -39.73 -16.11 -10.56
N GLU A 43 -39.06 -16.44 -9.45
CA GLU A 43 -39.52 -16.07 -8.10
C GLU A 43 -39.06 -14.67 -7.63
N LYS A 44 -37.96 -14.14 -8.20
CA LYS A 44 -37.36 -12.87 -7.78
C LYS A 44 -37.33 -11.79 -8.87
N GLU A 45 -37.78 -12.10 -10.09
CA GLU A 45 -37.61 -11.25 -11.29
C GLU A 45 -36.14 -10.85 -11.57
N THR A 46 -35.18 -11.61 -11.03
CA THR A 46 -33.74 -11.35 -11.23
C THR A 46 -33.14 -12.34 -12.22
N LYS A 47 -32.19 -11.86 -13.02
CA LYS A 47 -31.39 -12.70 -13.91
C LYS A 47 -30.09 -13.09 -13.25
N THR A 48 -29.81 -14.38 -13.20
CA THR A 48 -28.54 -14.91 -12.69
C THR A 48 -27.64 -15.26 -13.87
N ILE A 49 -26.44 -14.70 -13.90
CA ILE A 49 -25.44 -15.01 -14.92
C ILE A 49 -24.39 -15.92 -14.30
N ALA A 50 -24.05 -17.00 -15.00
CA ALA A 50 -22.96 -17.88 -14.62
C ALA A 50 -22.05 -18.17 -15.81
N THR A 51 -20.74 -18.23 -15.56
CA THR A 51 -19.75 -18.64 -16.55
C THR A 51 -18.70 -19.51 -15.89
N THR A 52 -18.12 -20.42 -16.67
CA THR A 52 -16.87 -21.06 -16.30
C THR A 52 -15.71 -20.21 -16.79
N LEU A 53 -14.63 -20.19 -16.03
CA LEU A 53 -13.35 -19.63 -16.45
C LEU A 53 -12.22 -20.36 -15.74
N ASP A 54 -11.26 -20.91 -16.48
CA ASP A 54 -10.11 -21.66 -15.95
C ASP A 54 -10.48 -22.75 -14.92
N GLY A 55 -11.60 -23.43 -15.12
CA GLY A 55 -12.10 -24.49 -14.24
C GLY A 55 -12.76 -24.02 -12.95
N LEU A 56 -12.94 -22.71 -12.76
CA LEU A 56 -13.74 -22.11 -11.69
C LEU A 56 -15.09 -21.65 -12.23
N VAL A 57 -16.15 -21.86 -11.45
CA VAL A 57 -17.49 -21.36 -11.76
C VAL A 57 -17.63 -19.98 -11.16
N TYR A 58 -18.09 -19.02 -11.95
CA TYR A 58 -18.44 -17.68 -11.52
C TYR A 58 -19.94 -17.49 -11.67
N ALA A 59 -20.59 -16.91 -10.66
CA ALA A 59 -22.01 -16.59 -10.70
C ALA A 59 -22.28 -15.23 -10.06
N GLY A 60 -23.31 -14.53 -10.54
CA GLY A 60 -23.77 -13.25 -10.01
C GLY A 60 -25.21 -12.99 -10.43
N GLU A 61 -25.92 -12.20 -9.63
CA GLU A 61 -27.29 -11.78 -9.90
C GLU A 61 -27.29 -10.36 -10.44
N GLU A 62 -28.20 -10.07 -11.37
CA GLU A 62 -28.43 -8.73 -11.88
C GLU A 62 -28.97 -7.83 -10.76
N GLU A 63 -28.23 -6.77 -10.42
CA GLU A 63 -28.67 -5.78 -9.45
C GLU A 63 -29.77 -4.90 -10.07
N THR A 64 -30.81 -4.60 -9.28
CA THR A 64 -31.87 -3.68 -9.68
C THR A 64 -31.31 -2.26 -9.71
N GLU A 65 -31.24 -1.68 -10.91
CA GLU A 65 -30.71 -0.34 -11.17
C GLU A 65 -31.68 0.77 -10.66
N ASP A 66 -31.78 0.95 -9.33
CA ASP A 66 -32.64 1.99 -8.73
C ASP A 66 -32.06 3.41 -8.83
N LEU A 67 -30.73 3.55 -9.00
CA LEU A 67 -29.99 4.82 -8.88
C LEU A 67 -29.31 5.29 -10.17
N GLY A 68 -29.36 4.54 -11.27
CA GLY A 68 -28.78 4.95 -12.55
C GLY A 68 -28.81 3.85 -13.62
N ARG A 69 -29.00 4.24 -14.89
CA ARG A 69 -29.08 3.32 -16.03
C ARG A 69 -27.75 3.20 -16.75
N THR A 70 -27.36 1.96 -17.07
CA THR A 70 -26.14 1.71 -17.83
C THR A 70 -26.41 1.75 -19.34
N LEU A 71 -25.71 2.61 -20.08
CA LEU A 71 -25.87 2.78 -21.53
C LEU A 71 -24.56 2.52 -22.29
N ILE A 72 -24.65 1.69 -23.33
CA ILE A 72 -23.56 1.42 -24.28
C ILE A 72 -23.72 2.33 -25.50
N LEU A 73 -22.65 3.05 -25.85
CA LEU A 73 -22.59 3.92 -27.02
C LEU A 73 -21.75 3.28 -28.13
N ALA A 74 -22.40 2.79 -29.19
CA ALA A 74 -21.74 2.26 -30.37
C ALA A 74 -21.65 3.34 -31.46
N ARG A 75 -20.46 3.88 -31.69
CA ARG A 75 -20.20 4.92 -32.71
C ARG A 75 -19.58 4.32 -33.97
N ASN A 76 -20.20 4.57 -35.12
CA ASN A 76 -19.55 4.35 -36.40
C ASN A 76 -18.66 5.55 -36.77
N LYS A 77 -17.35 5.29 -36.88
CA LYS A 77 -16.36 6.34 -37.20
C LYS A 77 -16.46 6.85 -38.63
N SER A 78 -16.92 6.04 -39.59
CA SER A 78 -17.00 6.44 -41.00
C SER A 78 -18.24 7.27 -41.31
N THR A 79 -19.37 7.00 -40.64
CA THR A 79 -20.64 7.71 -40.88
C THR A 79 -20.98 8.76 -39.82
N GLY A 80 -20.29 8.76 -38.67
CA GLY A 80 -20.54 9.69 -37.56
C GLY A 80 -21.81 9.39 -36.75
N LYS A 81 -22.55 8.34 -37.12
CA LYS A 81 -23.78 7.88 -36.47
C LYS A 81 -23.49 7.12 -35.17
N VAL A 82 -24.33 7.33 -34.17
CA VAL A 82 -24.21 6.70 -32.84
C VAL A 82 -25.49 5.94 -32.52
N ARG A 83 -25.34 4.70 -32.02
CA ARG A 83 -26.41 3.90 -31.43
C ARG A 83 -26.24 3.84 -29.92
N VAL A 84 -27.34 4.07 -29.20
CA VAL A 84 -27.41 3.98 -27.75
C VAL A 84 -28.13 2.68 -27.40
N ILE A 85 -27.52 1.83 -26.59
CA ILE A 85 -28.09 0.54 -26.18
C ILE A 85 -28.13 0.48 -24.66
N GLU A 86 -29.32 0.32 -24.08
CA GLU A 86 -29.48 0.09 -22.65
C GLU A 86 -28.97 -1.33 -22.29
N SER A 87 -28.10 -1.41 -21.30
CA SER A 87 -27.38 -2.63 -20.90
C SER A 87 -27.51 -2.83 -19.41
N SER A 88 -27.48 -4.09 -18.97
CA SER A 88 -27.39 -4.41 -17.54
C SER A 88 -25.93 -4.51 -17.11
N TYR A 89 -25.67 -4.39 -15.81
CA TYR A 89 -24.37 -4.58 -15.19
C TYR A 89 -24.44 -5.69 -14.13
N VAL A 90 -23.48 -6.63 -14.14
CA VAL A 90 -23.46 -7.77 -13.20
C VAL A 90 -22.03 -8.02 -12.71
N ASP A 91 -21.87 -8.07 -11.38
CA ASP A 91 -20.64 -8.50 -10.72
C ASP A 91 -20.64 -10.02 -10.48
N LEU A 92 -19.75 -10.74 -11.15
CA LEU A 92 -19.59 -12.18 -10.99
C LEU A 92 -18.58 -12.55 -9.89
N LYS A 93 -19.00 -13.46 -9.02
CA LYS A 93 -18.22 -13.96 -7.88
C LYS A 93 -17.88 -15.44 -8.08
N PRO A 94 -16.69 -15.90 -7.66
CA PRO A 94 -16.32 -17.31 -7.79
C PRO A 94 -17.14 -18.18 -6.81
N VAL A 95 -17.85 -19.17 -7.36
CA VAL A 95 -18.61 -20.17 -6.62
C VAL A 95 -17.73 -21.40 -6.43
N PHE A 96 -17.28 -21.61 -5.20
CA PHE A 96 -16.57 -22.83 -4.83
C PHE A 96 -17.60 -23.92 -4.51
N LYS A 97 -17.48 -25.09 -5.13
CA LYS A 97 -18.23 -26.29 -4.72
C LYS A 97 -17.78 -26.70 -3.32
N THR A 98 -18.43 -26.18 -2.29
CA THR A 98 -18.45 -26.86 -1.00
C THR A 98 -19.30 -28.11 -1.18
N ASN A 99 -18.66 -29.28 -1.23
CA ASN A 99 -19.39 -30.52 -1.00
C ASN A 99 -19.96 -30.45 0.42
N THR A 100 -21.22 -30.02 0.53
CA THR A 100 -22.06 -30.20 1.70
C THR A 100 -22.43 -31.68 1.80
N ASP A 101 -21.44 -32.49 2.13
CA ASP A 101 -21.61 -33.71 2.90
C ASP A 101 -20.76 -33.53 4.15
N ALA A 102 -21.34 -32.88 5.15
CA ALA A 102 -20.77 -32.80 6.48
C ALA A 102 -20.84 -34.19 7.13
N ALA A 103 -19.95 -35.09 6.72
CA ALA A 103 -19.62 -36.27 7.50
C ALA A 103 -18.70 -35.83 8.67
N PRO A 104 -19.00 -36.16 9.93
CA PRO A 104 -18.21 -35.76 11.09
C PRO A 104 -16.97 -36.65 11.25
N LEU A 105 -16.11 -36.72 10.23
CA LEU A 105 -14.97 -37.65 10.18
C LEU A 105 -13.59 -36.99 10.05
N GLU A 106 -13.48 -35.66 9.95
CA GLU A 106 -12.18 -35.02 9.64
C GLU A 106 -11.45 -34.35 10.81
N THR A 107 -12.03 -34.20 12.01
CA THR A 107 -11.28 -33.58 13.12
C THR A 107 -10.14 -34.46 13.64
N SER A 108 -10.34 -35.78 13.69
CA SER A 108 -9.33 -36.72 14.22
C SER A 108 -8.13 -36.89 13.29
N THR A 109 -8.34 -36.95 11.97
CA THR A 109 -7.28 -37.09 10.96
C THR A 109 -6.47 -35.80 10.76
N LEU A 110 -7.12 -34.64 10.90
CA LEU A 110 -6.47 -33.34 10.89
C LEU A 110 -5.57 -33.14 12.13
N GLU A 111 -6.02 -33.55 13.32
CA GLU A 111 -5.18 -33.50 14.53
C GLU A 111 -4.01 -34.49 14.51
N LEU A 112 -4.25 -35.71 14.01
CA LEU A 112 -3.20 -36.72 13.85
C LEU A 112 -2.12 -36.28 12.86
N SER A 113 -2.50 -35.68 11.72
CA SER A 113 -1.54 -35.16 10.74
C SER A 113 -0.79 -33.91 11.22
N ARG A 114 -1.39 -33.12 12.12
CA ARG A 114 -0.71 -32.02 12.82
C ARG A 114 0.35 -32.53 13.81
N LYS A 115 0.09 -33.63 14.52
CA LYS A 115 1.03 -34.19 15.51
C LYS A 115 2.07 -35.15 14.91
N PHE A 116 1.70 -35.98 13.94
CA PHE A 116 2.54 -37.06 13.40
C PHE A 116 2.89 -36.91 11.91
N GLY A 117 2.37 -35.90 11.20
CA GLY A 117 2.71 -35.68 9.80
C GLY A 117 4.15 -35.24 9.56
N SER A 118 4.67 -35.47 8.34
CA SER A 118 5.99 -34.96 7.94
C SER A 118 6.03 -33.42 8.02
N LYS A 119 7.22 -32.83 8.19
CA LYS A 119 7.40 -31.36 8.31
C LYS A 119 6.73 -30.59 7.17
N LYS A 120 6.75 -31.15 5.95
CA LYS A 120 6.12 -30.57 4.75
C LYS A 120 4.58 -30.62 4.81
N GLN A 121 4.02 -31.67 5.41
CA GLN A 121 2.57 -31.85 5.56
C GLN A 121 2.01 -30.96 6.67
N LYS A 122 2.72 -30.81 7.79
CA LYS A 122 2.36 -29.86 8.87
C LYS A 122 2.31 -28.42 8.35
N GLN A 123 3.28 -28.02 7.53
CA GLN A 123 3.34 -26.67 6.96
C GLN A 123 2.20 -26.37 5.98
N ARG A 124 1.79 -27.37 5.17
CA ARG A 124 0.61 -27.24 4.29
C ARG A 124 -0.69 -27.14 5.08
N MET A 125 -0.81 -27.88 6.18
CA MET A 125 -1.95 -27.84 7.09
C MET A 125 -2.10 -26.47 7.77
N GLU A 126 -1.02 -25.93 8.34
CA GLU A 126 -1.04 -24.58 8.94
C GLU A 126 -1.41 -23.49 7.94
N GLN A 127 -0.96 -23.60 6.68
CA GLN A 127 -1.36 -22.67 5.62
C GLN A 127 -2.87 -22.76 5.32
N ARG A 128 -3.43 -23.98 5.29
CA ARG A 128 -4.85 -24.19 5.01
C ARG A 128 -5.74 -23.65 6.12
N GLU A 129 -5.33 -23.76 7.38
CA GLU A 129 -6.07 -23.17 8.51
C GLU A 129 -6.00 -21.64 8.52
N LYS A 130 -4.83 -21.04 8.25
CA LYS A 130 -4.70 -19.57 8.13
C LYS A 130 -5.59 -18.98 7.04
N LEU A 131 -5.85 -19.74 5.98
CA LEU A 131 -6.75 -19.33 4.89
C LEU A 131 -8.23 -19.45 5.29
N LYS A 132 -8.62 -20.40 6.14
CA LYS A 132 -10.01 -20.52 6.65
C LYS A 132 -10.39 -19.42 7.63
N VAL A 133 -9.48 -19.04 8.54
CA VAL A 133 -9.74 -18.01 9.57
C VAL A 133 -10.01 -16.62 8.97
N ASN A 134 -9.56 -16.36 7.74
CA ASN A 134 -9.78 -15.08 7.06
C ASN A 134 -11.15 -14.94 6.37
N ILE A 135 -11.94 -16.00 6.25
CA ILE A 135 -13.23 -15.94 5.55
C ILE A 135 -14.35 -15.62 6.53
N GLU A 136 -14.39 -16.33 7.67
CA GLU A 136 -15.42 -16.14 8.71
C GLU A 136 -15.27 -14.79 9.43
N THR A 137 -14.03 -14.37 9.71
CA THR A 137 -13.77 -13.06 10.35
C THR A 137 -14.11 -11.88 9.44
N VAL A 138 -13.94 -12.02 8.13
CA VAL A 138 -14.31 -10.99 7.15
C VAL A 138 -15.83 -10.93 6.98
N THR A 139 -16.53 -12.06 7.02
CA THR A 139 -18.00 -12.08 6.95
C THR A 139 -18.67 -11.56 8.22
N GLU A 140 -18.16 -11.89 9.41
CA GLU A 140 -18.68 -11.34 10.67
C GLU A 140 -18.40 -9.84 10.81
N GLN A 141 -17.22 -9.38 10.37
CA GLN A 141 -16.90 -7.95 10.39
C GLN A 141 -17.72 -7.16 9.37
N MET A 142 -18.06 -7.74 8.20
CA MET A 142 -18.96 -7.07 7.26
C MET A 142 -20.41 -7.05 7.75
N GLN A 143 -20.90 -8.13 8.37
CA GLN A 143 -22.27 -8.19 8.89
C GLN A 143 -22.50 -7.26 10.09
N ASN A 144 -21.53 -7.16 11.01
CA ASN A 144 -21.62 -6.26 12.16
C ASN A 144 -21.53 -4.78 11.76
N VAL A 145 -20.78 -4.46 10.70
CA VAL A 145 -20.67 -3.07 10.18
C VAL A 145 -21.95 -2.64 9.46
N THR A 146 -22.71 -3.55 8.85
CA THR A 146 -24.00 -3.22 8.20
C THR A 146 -25.16 -2.99 9.17
N GLN A 147 -25.08 -3.43 10.43
CA GLN A 147 -26.18 -3.28 11.40
C GLN A 147 -26.06 -2.03 12.29
N GLU A 148 -24.90 -1.39 12.38
CA GLU A 148 -24.68 -0.21 13.25
C GLU A 148 -24.62 1.15 12.51
N ILE A 149 -24.69 1.18 11.18
CA ILE A 149 -24.62 2.44 10.43
C ILE A 149 -26.03 3.00 10.24
N THR A 150 -26.42 3.87 11.18
CA THR A 150 -27.47 4.86 10.94
C THR A 150 -26.94 5.92 9.98
N GLU A 151 -27.77 6.31 9.01
CA GLU A 151 -27.42 7.03 7.78
C GLU A 151 -26.84 8.45 7.93
N ASP A 152 -26.55 8.95 9.13
CA ASP A 152 -25.97 10.28 9.32
C ASP A 152 -24.56 10.20 9.92
N LYS A 153 -23.56 10.53 9.07
CA LYS A 153 -22.10 10.69 9.33
C LYS A 153 -21.18 9.53 8.90
N VAL A 154 -21.42 8.90 7.77
CA VAL A 154 -20.32 8.25 7.03
C VAL A 154 -19.64 9.31 6.17
N ASP A 155 -18.64 9.98 6.74
CA ASP A 155 -17.71 10.78 5.95
C ASP A 155 -16.88 9.83 5.06
N LEU A 156 -17.36 9.65 3.83
CA LEU A 156 -16.77 8.85 2.75
C LEU A 156 -15.38 9.36 2.32
N SER A 157 -14.87 10.45 2.91
CA SER A 157 -13.46 10.88 2.74
C SER A 157 -12.45 9.86 3.28
N SER A 158 -12.87 8.99 4.20
CA SER A 158 -12.05 7.91 4.76
C SER A 158 -11.77 6.77 3.77
N TYR A 159 -12.71 6.45 2.87
CA TYR A 159 -12.53 5.42 1.83
C TYR A 159 -11.68 5.89 0.63
N ASN A 160 -11.54 7.20 0.43
CA ASN A 160 -10.61 7.78 -0.55
C ASN A 160 -9.16 7.88 -0.05
N LYS A 161 -8.89 7.53 1.22
CA LYS A 161 -7.51 7.31 1.67
C LYS A 161 -7.06 5.91 1.26
N THR A 162 -6.80 5.74 -0.04
CA THR A 162 -5.88 4.70 -0.51
C THR A 162 -4.66 4.72 0.40
N ASP A 163 -4.35 3.61 1.10
CA ASP A 163 -3.15 3.41 1.93
C ASP A 163 -2.20 4.60 1.88
N SER A 164 -2.44 5.59 2.75
CA SER A 164 -1.85 6.90 2.55
C SER A 164 -0.34 6.77 2.70
N ASP A 165 0.40 7.03 1.61
CA ASP A 165 1.86 7.20 1.61
C ASP A 165 2.35 8.07 2.80
N ASP A 166 1.46 8.93 3.33
CA ASP A 166 1.58 9.72 4.54
C ASP A 166 2.02 8.92 5.79
N PHE A 167 1.75 7.61 5.90
CA PHE A 167 2.29 6.80 7.01
C PHE A 167 3.83 6.70 6.98
N TYR A 168 4.41 6.69 5.78
CA TYR A 168 5.83 6.47 5.56
C TYR A 168 6.66 7.74 5.68
N ILE A 169 6.03 8.91 5.69
CA ILE A 169 6.72 10.20 5.63
C ILE A 169 6.29 11.11 6.79
N PRO A 170 7.17 12.02 7.26
CA PRO A 170 6.77 13.11 8.13
C PRO A 170 5.68 13.97 7.45
N ILE A 171 4.96 14.75 8.26
CA ILE A 171 3.92 15.68 7.80
C ILE A 171 4.48 16.54 6.66
N ILE A 172 3.87 16.44 5.48
CA ILE A 172 4.32 17.10 4.26
C ILE A 172 3.44 18.31 3.95
N ASN A 173 4.06 19.49 3.83
CA ASN A 173 3.38 20.69 3.37
C ASN A 173 3.39 20.73 1.83
N ARG A 174 2.26 20.33 1.22
CA ARG A 174 2.13 20.30 -0.25
C ARG A 174 1.96 21.67 -0.90
N GLN A 175 1.66 22.69 -0.11
CA GLN A 175 1.42 24.08 -0.55
C GLN A 175 2.62 24.99 -0.27
N ALA A 176 3.78 24.42 0.05
CA ALA A 176 4.99 25.20 0.34
C ALA A 176 5.50 25.93 -0.91
N ASP A 177 5.75 27.23 -0.77
CA ASP A 177 6.32 28.07 -1.84
C ASP A 177 7.85 27.91 -1.94
N LYS A 178 8.49 27.47 -0.84
CA LYS A 178 9.92 27.14 -0.79
C LYS A 178 10.15 25.66 -0.55
N VAL A 179 11.21 25.14 -1.16
CA VAL A 179 11.63 23.74 -1.05
C VAL A 179 11.89 23.33 0.41
N GLU A 180 12.41 24.26 1.20
CA GLU A 180 12.74 24.08 2.62
C GLU A 180 11.48 24.00 3.51
N GLU A 181 10.38 24.62 3.10
CA GLU A 181 9.11 24.68 3.85
C GLU A 181 8.24 23.44 3.63
N VAL A 182 8.65 22.52 2.74
CA VAL A 182 7.92 21.26 2.47
C VAL A 182 7.93 20.35 3.70
N TYR A 183 9.02 20.38 4.48
CA TYR A 183 9.16 19.63 5.72
C TYR A 183 9.57 20.58 6.85
N ASP A 184 8.63 20.94 7.71
CA ASP A 184 8.91 21.76 8.87
C ASP A 184 9.69 20.97 9.93
N ILE A 185 10.80 21.54 10.38
CA ILE A 185 11.68 20.99 11.42
C ILE A 185 10.91 20.85 12.74
N ASN A 186 10.05 21.82 13.05
CA ASN A 186 9.30 21.87 14.31
C ASN A 186 8.19 20.80 14.40
N ASN A 187 7.78 20.24 13.25
CA ASN A 187 6.82 19.14 13.22
C ASN A 187 7.48 17.78 13.51
N ILE A 188 8.82 17.69 13.50
CA ILE A 188 9.55 16.45 13.76
C ILE A 188 9.79 16.27 15.26
N PHE A 189 10.29 17.32 15.92
CA PHE A 189 10.43 17.38 17.38
C PHE A 189 10.00 18.75 17.87
N THR A 190 9.49 18.82 19.11
CA THR A 190 9.26 20.11 19.76
C THR A 190 10.58 20.78 20.13
N GLU A 191 10.58 22.10 20.33
CA GLU A 191 11.78 22.86 20.68
C GLU A 191 12.45 22.34 21.96
N GLU A 192 11.66 22.02 22.99
CA GLU A 192 12.12 21.41 24.23
C GLU A 192 12.81 20.05 24.01
N GLN A 193 12.30 19.25 23.06
CA GLN A 193 12.90 17.95 22.73
C GLN A 193 14.24 18.14 22.02
N TYR A 194 14.35 19.12 21.11
CA TYR A 194 15.61 19.43 20.45
C TYR A 194 16.70 19.83 21.43
N GLU A 195 16.40 20.74 22.35
CA GLU A 195 17.35 21.19 23.38
C GLU A 195 17.78 20.02 24.27
N LYS A 196 16.82 19.23 24.76
CA LYS A 196 17.11 18.09 25.62
C LYS A 196 17.96 17.03 24.92
N ILE A 197 17.66 16.69 23.67
CA ILE A 197 18.45 15.72 22.90
C ILE A 197 19.85 16.29 22.64
N TYR A 198 19.97 17.58 22.32
CA TYR A 198 21.27 18.21 22.11
C TYR A 198 22.13 18.16 23.38
N SER A 199 21.58 18.53 24.54
CA SER A 199 22.29 18.45 25.82
C SER A 199 22.68 17.01 26.20
N GLU A 200 21.90 16.00 25.82
CA GLU A 200 22.25 14.59 26.05
C GLU A 200 23.39 14.09 25.14
N LEU A 201 23.58 14.73 23.98
CA LEU A 201 24.63 14.43 23.00
C LEU A 201 25.92 15.23 23.24
N GLU A 202 25.81 16.38 23.90
CA GLU A 202 26.94 17.26 24.21
C GLU A 202 27.97 16.53 25.10
N GLY A 203 29.22 16.46 24.62
CA GLY A 203 30.32 15.76 25.31
C GLY A 203 30.39 14.25 25.07
N LYS A 204 29.55 13.67 24.20
CA LYS A 204 29.65 12.25 23.80
C LYS A 204 30.28 12.12 22.42
N ASP A 205 31.11 11.09 22.25
CA ASP A 205 31.71 10.75 20.95
C ASP A 205 30.76 9.85 20.14
N TYR A 206 29.85 10.49 19.40
CA TYR A 206 28.95 9.80 18.46
C TYR A 206 29.54 9.68 17.04
N ASP A 207 30.69 10.31 16.77
CA ASP A 207 31.29 10.38 15.42
C ASP A 207 31.76 9.02 14.89
N ASN A 208 32.07 8.09 15.78
CA ASN A 208 32.45 6.72 15.44
C ASN A 208 31.26 5.85 15.03
N ASP A 209 30.05 6.18 15.52
CA ASP A 209 28.82 5.46 15.19
C ASP A 209 28.14 5.99 13.93
N LEU A 210 28.59 7.12 13.38
CA LEU A 210 28.01 7.73 12.19
C LEU A 210 28.32 6.93 10.93
N ILE A 211 27.26 6.62 10.16
CA ILE A 211 27.36 6.04 8.83
C ILE A 211 28.12 7.02 7.90
N PRO A 212 28.96 6.54 6.95
CA PRO A 212 29.83 7.39 6.14
C PRO A 212 29.17 8.59 5.46
N ILE A 213 27.95 8.42 4.93
CA ILE A 213 27.19 9.51 4.30
C ILE A 213 26.80 10.62 5.27
N ILE A 214 26.51 10.29 6.53
CA ILE A 214 26.16 11.30 7.55
C ILE A 214 27.43 11.97 8.06
N LYS A 215 28.51 11.19 8.22
CA LYS A 215 29.82 11.72 8.63
C LYS A 215 30.36 12.77 7.67
N SER A 216 30.14 12.62 6.35
CA SER A 216 30.54 13.65 5.38
C SER A 216 29.69 14.92 5.46
N ILE A 217 28.42 14.81 5.87
CA ILE A 217 27.51 15.94 6.02
C ILE A 217 27.79 16.70 7.33
N VAL A 218 28.00 16.00 8.45
CA VAL A 218 28.27 16.60 9.77
C VAL A 218 29.58 17.39 9.81
N LYS A 219 30.60 16.98 9.03
CA LYS A 219 31.88 17.69 8.91
C LYS A 219 31.78 19.13 8.40
N ASN A 220 30.64 19.52 7.81
CA ASN A 220 30.44 20.85 7.27
C ASN A 220 29.94 21.90 8.30
N ASN A 221 30.07 21.62 9.61
CA ASN A 221 29.58 22.47 10.72
C ASN A 221 28.08 22.77 10.64
N LEU A 222 27.28 21.84 11.16
CA LEU A 222 25.83 21.95 11.23
C LEU A 222 25.37 22.77 12.46
N SER A 223 24.20 23.39 12.36
CA SER A 223 23.53 23.99 13.51
C SER A 223 23.12 22.94 14.55
N GLN A 224 22.89 23.34 15.80
CA GLN A 224 22.49 22.42 16.88
C GLN A 224 21.30 21.53 16.49
N ARG A 225 20.27 22.10 15.86
CA ARG A 225 19.09 21.37 15.37
C ARG A 225 19.43 20.39 14.26
N MET A 226 20.28 20.81 13.31
CA MET A 226 20.72 19.95 12.22
C MET A 226 21.59 18.78 12.71
N THR A 227 22.40 18.99 13.75
CA THR A 227 23.17 17.91 14.39
C THR A 227 22.25 16.87 15.02
N VAL A 228 21.21 17.29 15.75
CA VAL A 228 20.21 16.37 16.31
C VAL A 228 19.51 15.58 15.19
N LEU A 229 19.13 16.24 14.09
CA LEU A 229 18.54 15.57 12.93
C LEU A 229 19.50 14.58 12.26
N ALA A 230 20.80 14.90 12.17
CA ALA A 230 21.81 14.02 11.60
C ALA A 230 21.99 12.76 12.43
N VAL A 231 22.07 12.91 13.75
CA VAL A 231 22.13 11.80 14.70
C VAL A 231 20.85 10.96 14.63
N TYR A 232 19.69 11.60 14.54
CA TYR A 232 18.41 10.92 14.36
C TYR A 232 18.35 10.10 13.06
N ALA A 233 18.75 10.69 11.93
CA ALA A 233 18.86 10.00 10.65
C ALA A 233 19.79 8.79 10.73
N ASN A 234 20.93 8.93 11.42
CA ASN A 234 21.89 7.85 11.60
C ASN A 234 21.27 6.64 12.29
N TYR A 235 20.60 6.87 13.41
CA TYR A 235 19.99 5.79 14.18
C TYR A 235 18.78 5.15 13.48
N LEU A 236 18.03 5.90 12.67
CA LEU A 236 16.99 5.32 11.81
C LEU A 236 17.58 4.42 10.71
N LEU A 237 18.71 4.82 10.11
CA LEU A 237 19.41 4.00 9.12
C LEU A 237 20.04 2.76 9.75
N GLN A 238 20.67 2.90 10.92
CA GLN A 238 21.18 1.76 11.68
C GLN A 238 20.04 0.80 12.01
N LEU A 239 18.91 1.31 12.53
CA LEU A 239 17.72 0.52 12.79
C LEU A 239 17.30 -0.25 11.54
N TYR A 240 17.23 0.41 10.36
CA TYR A 240 16.90 -0.23 9.08
C TYR A 240 17.77 -1.48 8.78
N ILE A 241 19.07 -1.39 9.05
CA ILE A 241 20.05 -2.47 8.82
C ILE A 241 19.95 -3.56 9.90
N THR A 242 19.66 -3.20 11.15
CA THR A 242 19.61 -4.11 12.30
C THR A 242 18.70 -5.31 12.04
N MET A 243 19.21 -6.51 12.35
CA MET A 243 18.44 -7.75 12.16
C MET A 243 17.35 -7.88 13.23
N MET A 244 16.21 -8.47 12.86
CA MET A 244 15.09 -8.72 13.79
C MET A 244 15.48 -9.48 15.05
N LYS A 245 16.48 -10.37 14.96
CA LYS A 245 17.03 -11.12 16.10
C LYS A 245 17.57 -10.20 17.19
N GLU A 246 18.20 -9.09 16.82
CA GLU A 246 18.76 -8.12 17.76
C GLU A 246 17.67 -7.22 18.34
N ILE A 247 16.75 -6.76 17.49
CA ILE A 247 15.59 -5.93 17.89
C ILE A 247 14.73 -6.64 18.95
N SER A 248 14.58 -7.96 18.84
CA SER A 248 13.76 -8.75 19.76
C SER A 248 14.36 -8.92 21.17
N LYS A 249 15.63 -8.53 21.38
CA LYS A 249 16.29 -8.60 22.70
C LYS A 249 15.76 -7.50 23.61
N LYS A 250 15.53 -7.81 24.89
CA LYS A 250 15.09 -6.83 25.89
C LYS A 250 16.10 -5.70 26.12
N SER A 251 17.39 -5.97 25.95
CA SER A 251 18.48 -5.00 26.08
C SER A 251 18.69 -4.13 24.83
N PHE A 252 17.85 -4.29 23.79
CA PHE A 252 18.01 -3.52 22.57
C PHE A 252 17.78 -2.03 22.81
N THR A 253 18.81 -1.24 22.50
CA THR A 253 18.79 0.22 22.47
C THR A 253 19.25 0.65 21.09
N VAL A 254 18.52 1.58 20.48
CA VAL A 254 18.83 2.09 19.14
C VAL A 254 19.87 3.19 19.25
N CYS A 255 19.66 4.13 20.18
CA CYS A 255 20.56 5.24 20.43
C CYS A 255 21.08 5.18 21.87
N PRO A 256 22.33 4.76 22.10
CA PRO A 256 22.90 4.72 23.45
C PRO A 256 23.25 6.12 24.00
N HIS A 257 23.43 7.10 23.11
CA HIS A 257 23.89 8.44 23.49
C HIS A 257 22.77 9.38 23.94
N SER A 258 21.51 9.13 23.55
CA SER A 258 20.37 9.92 24.00
C SER A 258 19.19 9.01 24.36
N VAL A 259 18.73 9.13 25.60
CA VAL A 259 17.59 8.36 26.13
C VAL A 259 16.30 8.88 25.53
N THR A 260 16.18 10.20 25.40
CA THR A 260 15.01 10.87 24.84
C THR A 260 14.81 10.46 23.38
N LEU A 261 15.87 10.51 22.57
CA LEU A 261 15.85 10.09 21.16
C LEU A 261 15.57 8.59 21.01
N ASN A 262 16.20 7.76 21.83
CA ASN A 262 15.99 6.32 21.81
C ASN A 262 14.53 5.96 22.09
N ARG A 263 13.92 6.57 23.11
CA ARG A 263 12.49 6.34 23.43
C ARG A 263 11.60 6.74 22.26
N HIS A 264 11.85 7.92 21.67
CA HIS A 264 11.09 8.39 20.52
C HIS A 264 11.17 7.42 19.32
N ILE A 265 12.35 6.87 19.02
CA ILE A 265 12.50 5.88 17.93
C ILE A 265 11.75 4.59 18.25
N LEU A 266 11.89 4.07 19.47
CA LEU A 266 11.26 2.82 19.88
C LEU A 266 9.74 2.91 19.82
N ASP A 267 9.16 4.04 20.24
CA ASP A 267 7.70 4.21 20.30
C ASP A 267 7.08 4.43 18.90
N ASN A 268 7.80 5.07 17.97
CA ASN A 268 7.27 5.44 16.64
C ASN A 268 7.61 4.48 15.50
N PHE A 269 8.66 3.66 15.65
CA PHE A 269 9.20 2.80 14.59
C PHE A 269 9.23 1.31 14.93
N LEU A 270 8.81 0.92 16.14
CA LEU A 270 8.67 -0.49 16.54
C LEU A 270 7.28 -0.74 17.14
N LEU A 271 6.86 -2.00 17.11
CA LEU A 271 5.67 -2.46 17.80
C LEU A 271 6.04 -3.45 18.89
N THR A 272 5.37 -3.37 20.03
CA THR A 272 5.50 -4.37 21.09
C THR A 272 4.35 -5.35 21.01
N THR A 273 4.65 -6.61 20.67
CA THR A 273 3.66 -7.69 20.59
C THR A 273 4.08 -8.78 21.57
N ASN A 274 3.18 -9.14 22.50
CA ASN A 274 3.43 -10.16 23.53
C ASN A 274 4.71 -9.89 24.36
N GLY A 275 4.96 -8.63 24.72
CA GLY A 275 6.13 -8.21 25.49
C GLY A 275 7.46 -8.29 24.73
N LYS A 276 7.44 -8.58 23.43
CA LYS A 276 8.62 -8.57 22.55
C LYS A 276 8.50 -7.45 21.51
N ARG A 277 9.61 -6.77 21.26
CA ARG A 277 9.69 -5.77 20.20
C ARG A 277 9.77 -6.45 18.84
N THR A 278 8.97 -5.95 17.92
CA THR A 278 8.89 -6.40 16.54
C THR A 278 8.89 -5.20 15.61
N ARG A 279 9.36 -5.42 14.38
CA ARG A 279 9.34 -4.42 13.32
C ARG A 279 8.73 -5.04 12.07
N PRO A 280 7.43 -4.84 11.84
CA PRO A 280 6.79 -5.22 10.59
C PRO A 280 7.44 -4.51 9.38
N ALA A 281 7.26 -5.07 8.17
CA ALA A 281 7.81 -4.50 6.95
C ALA A 281 7.43 -3.02 6.72
N PRO A 282 6.17 -2.57 6.97
CA PRO A 282 5.81 -1.16 6.85
C PRO A 282 6.63 -0.23 7.75
N TYR A 283 6.92 -0.65 8.98
CA TYR A 283 7.72 0.14 9.93
C TYR A 283 9.20 0.21 9.56
N LYS A 284 9.71 -0.86 8.93
CA LYS A 284 11.06 -0.86 8.34
C LYS A 284 11.14 0.12 7.17
N ASP A 285 10.15 0.15 6.30
CA ASP A 285 10.11 1.09 5.18
C ASP A 285 9.91 2.54 5.66
N LYS A 286 9.08 2.75 6.69
CA LYS A 286 8.88 4.04 7.36
C LYS A 286 10.19 4.59 7.91
N SER A 287 11.01 3.78 8.59
CA SER A 287 12.29 4.25 9.12
C SER A 287 13.24 4.72 8.03
N LEU A 288 13.25 4.04 6.87
CA LEU A 288 14.07 4.45 5.73
C LEU A 288 13.57 5.75 5.10
N CYS A 289 12.26 5.88 4.87
CA CYS A 289 11.68 7.09 4.30
C CYS A 289 11.88 8.31 5.21
N TYR A 290 11.67 8.18 6.52
CA TYR A 290 11.97 9.24 7.48
C TYR A 290 13.45 9.63 7.45
N ALA A 291 14.37 8.66 7.44
CA ALA A 291 15.79 8.95 7.35
C ALA A 291 16.17 9.70 6.07
N MET A 292 15.57 9.34 4.92
CA MET A 292 15.77 10.08 3.66
C MET A 292 15.29 11.52 3.73
N VAL A 293 14.16 11.79 4.41
CA VAL A 293 13.67 13.15 4.62
C VAL A 293 14.61 13.96 5.51
N MET A 294 15.11 13.39 6.60
CA MET A 294 16.11 14.07 7.45
C MET A 294 17.37 14.41 6.66
N LEU A 295 17.88 13.47 5.85
CA LEU A 295 19.03 13.71 4.98
C LEU A 295 18.79 14.84 3.96
N LEU A 296 17.56 14.97 3.43
CA LEU A 296 17.20 16.09 2.56
C LEU A 296 17.27 17.41 3.34
N ILE A 297 16.70 17.49 4.54
CA ILE A 297 16.70 18.72 5.34
C ILE A 297 18.14 19.15 5.68
N ILE A 298 18.99 18.21 6.10
CA ILE A 298 20.36 18.53 6.57
C ILE A 298 21.28 18.91 5.40
N ASN A 299 21.06 18.38 4.19
CA ASN A 299 21.95 18.56 3.05
C ASN A 299 21.33 19.45 1.96
N ASN A 300 20.71 20.58 2.35
CA ASN A 300 20.14 21.59 1.45
C ASN A 300 19.19 21.01 0.38
N CYS A 301 18.31 20.10 0.80
CA CYS A 301 17.32 19.40 -0.02
C CYS A 301 17.89 18.53 -1.15
N LYS A 302 19.17 18.10 -1.05
CA LYS A 302 19.84 17.25 -2.05
C LYS A 302 20.74 16.20 -1.40
N PHE A 303 20.82 14.97 -1.93
CA PHE A 303 21.85 14.01 -1.53
C PHE A 303 22.16 12.99 -2.63
N ASP A 304 23.32 12.33 -2.55
CA ASP A 304 23.72 11.29 -3.51
C ASP A 304 23.07 9.94 -3.16
N LEU A 305 22.25 9.41 -4.07
CA LEU A 305 21.59 8.12 -3.92
C LEU A 305 22.59 6.97 -3.86
N ASN A 306 23.68 7.05 -4.63
CA ASN A 306 24.65 5.96 -4.72
C ASN A 306 25.39 5.79 -3.39
N SER A 307 25.82 6.90 -2.78
CA SER A 307 26.47 6.89 -1.46
C SER A 307 25.55 6.34 -0.36
N LEU A 308 24.24 6.61 -0.45
CA LEU A 308 23.24 6.06 0.48
C LEU A 308 23.09 4.54 0.27
N CYS A 309 22.97 4.10 -0.99
CA CYS A 309 22.86 2.69 -1.35
C CYS A 309 24.09 1.88 -0.93
N GLU A 310 25.29 2.42 -1.10
CA GLU A 310 26.54 1.80 -0.65
C GLU A 310 26.60 1.68 0.87
N SER A 311 26.20 2.73 1.58
CA SER A 311 26.24 2.78 3.04
C SER A 311 25.29 1.76 3.71
N ILE A 312 24.11 1.53 3.12
CA ILE A 312 23.04 0.71 3.71
C ILE A 312 22.90 -0.65 3.00
N LYS A 313 23.66 -0.88 1.92
CA LYS A 313 23.59 -2.08 1.06
C LYS A 313 22.19 -2.32 0.48
N ILE A 314 21.54 -1.25 0.00
CA ILE A 314 20.22 -1.28 -0.63
C ILE A 314 20.37 -1.17 -2.15
N THR A 315 19.51 -1.86 -2.92
CA THR A 315 19.50 -1.73 -4.37
C THR A 315 19.01 -0.33 -4.81
N PRO A 316 19.66 0.32 -5.79
CA PRO A 316 19.27 1.66 -6.23
C PRO A 316 17.79 1.79 -6.67
N ASN A 317 17.20 0.72 -7.20
CA ASN A 317 15.79 0.70 -7.62
C ASN A 317 14.83 0.78 -6.43
N THR A 318 15.13 0.07 -5.33
CA THR A 318 14.29 0.10 -4.13
C THR A 318 14.43 1.44 -3.42
N ALA A 319 15.64 1.97 -3.31
CA ALA A 319 15.88 3.32 -2.78
C ALA A 319 15.15 4.39 -3.62
N ALA A 320 15.23 4.33 -4.95
CA ALA A 320 14.54 5.27 -5.83
C ALA A 320 13.00 5.21 -5.70
N MET A 321 12.43 4.03 -5.44
CA MET A 321 10.99 3.88 -5.18
C MET A 321 10.60 4.58 -3.87
N LYS A 322 11.39 4.41 -2.80
CA LYS A 322 11.14 5.06 -1.50
C LYS A 322 11.34 6.57 -1.56
N VAL A 323 12.32 7.05 -2.32
CA VAL A 323 12.53 8.49 -2.58
C VAL A 323 11.32 9.14 -3.26
N ARG A 324 10.60 8.44 -4.13
CA ARG A 324 9.38 8.99 -4.75
C ARG A 324 8.25 9.20 -3.74
N VAL A 325 8.18 8.35 -2.70
CA VAL A 325 7.19 8.48 -1.62
C VAL A 325 7.43 9.76 -0.81
N THR A 326 8.68 10.20 -0.65
CA THR A 326 9.04 11.46 0.01
C THR A 326 8.82 12.71 -0.86
N GLY A 327 8.17 12.58 -2.02
CA GLY A 327 7.95 13.70 -2.96
C GLY A 327 9.23 14.22 -3.65
N ALA A 328 10.39 13.61 -3.37
CA ALA A 328 11.65 13.98 -3.98
C ALA A 328 11.83 13.34 -5.37
N SER A 329 12.62 14.00 -6.19
CA SER A 329 12.94 13.54 -7.55
C SER A 329 14.37 12.99 -7.61
N VAL A 330 14.55 11.86 -8.31
CA VAL A 330 15.89 11.35 -8.63
C VAL A 330 16.29 11.94 -9.97
N THR A 331 17.34 12.76 -9.97
CA THR A 331 17.93 13.33 -11.18
C THR A 331 19.33 12.81 -11.40
N THR A 332 19.68 12.57 -12.65
CA THR A 332 21.02 12.14 -13.03
C THR A 332 21.83 13.39 -13.39
N SER A 333 22.90 13.66 -12.62
CA SER A 333 23.87 14.70 -12.92
C SER A 333 25.19 14.01 -13.28
N GLY A 334 25.46 13.86 -14.58
CA GLY A 334 26.58 13.05 -15.07
C GLY A 334 26.39 11.56 -14.75
N SER A 335 27.37 10.95 -14.07
CA SER A 335 27.32 9.54 -13.62
C SER A 335 26.64 9.35 -12.26
N LYS A 336 26.32 10.43 -11.53
CA LYS A 336 25.77 10.38 -10.17
C LYS A 336 24.25 10.55 -10.18
N LYS A 337 23.56 9.72 -9.40
CA LYS A 337 22.11 9.83 -9.17
C LYS A 337 21.89 10.69 -7.93
N VAL A 338 21.50 11.94 -8.14
CA VAL A 338 21.24 12.90 -7.08
C VAL A 338 19.74 12.94 -6.78
N VAL A 339 19.38 12.68 -5.53
CA VAL A 339 18.04 12.92 -5.01
C VAL A 339 17.93 14.40 -4.70
N GLN A 340 16.89 15.05 -5.20
CA GLN A 340 16.60 16.45 -4.88
C GLN A 340 15.11 16.70 -4.75
N LEU A 341 14.75 17.51 -3.76
CA LEU A 341 13.40 18.03 -3.63
C LEU A 341 13.23 19.23 -4.59
N LYS A 342 12.16 19.23 -5.36
CA LYS A 342 11.84 20.27 -6.36
C LYS A 342 10.37 20.62 -6.28
N LEU A 343 10.06 21.90 -6.49
CA LEU A 343 8.71 22.39 -6.65
C LEU A 343 8.36 22.52 -8.14
N PRO A 344 7.10 22.21 -8.56
CA PRO A 344 6.03 21.62 -7.75
C PRO A 344 6.37 20.18 -7.33
N LEU A 345 5.91 19.76 -6.14
CA LEU A 345 6.12 18.40 -5.66
C LEU A 345 5.54 17.40 -6.65
N ASN A 346 6.23 16.28 -6.84
CA ASN A 346 5.78 15.25 -7.77
C ASN A 346 4.51 14.57 -7.23
N THR A 347 3.35 15.13 -7.56
CA THR A 347 2.05 14.54 -7.26
C THR A 347 1.84 13.35 -8.18
N LYS A 348 2.06 12.15 -7.62
CA LYS A 348 1.69 10.82 -8.12
C LYS A 348 1.22 10.82 -9.58
N SER A 349 2.12 10.59 -10.54
CA SER A 349 1.69 9.86 -11.74
C SER A 349 1.32 8.47 -11.26
N SER A 350 0.02 8.16 -11.19
CA SER A 350 -0.53 6.82 -10.98
C SER A 350 0.37 5.79 -11.66
N PHE A 351 0.69 4.68 -10.98
CA PHE A 351 1.47 3.56 -11.51
C PHE A 351 0.89 3.08 -12.86
N ARG A 352 1.24 3.72 -13.98
CA ARG A 352 1.15 3.10 -15.29
C ARG A 352 2.39 2.23 -15.38
N ARG A 353 2.26 0.95 -15.03
CA ARG A 353 3.17 -0.06 -15.61
C ARG A 353 3.15 0.22 -17.10
N ARG A 354 4.29 0.67 -17.65
CA ARG A 354 4.46 0.63 -19.10
C ARG A 354 4.36 -0.84 -19.46
N SER A 355 3.25 -1.23 -20.06
CA SER A 355 3.14 -2.48 -20.80
C SER A 355 4.39 -2.57 -21.66
N ALA A 356 5.18 -3.61 -21.44
CA ALA A 356 6.29 -3.91 -22.33
C ALA A 356 5.63 -4.21 -23.68
N LYS A 357 5.88 -3.34 -24.65
CA LYS A 357 5.53 -3.59 -26.05
C LYS A 357 6.07 -4.97 -26.42
N PHE A 358 5.18 -5.90 -26.76
CA PHE A 358 5.31 -6.82 -27.87
C PHE A 358 3.92 -7.13 -28.39
#